data_AF-A0A668A7B4-F1
#
_entry.id   AF-A0A668A7B4-F1
#
_cell.length_a   1.000
_cell.length_b   1.000
_cell.length_c   1.000
_cell.angle_alpha   90.00
_cell.angle_beta   90.00
_cell.angle_gamma   90.00
#
_symmetry.space_group_name_H-M   'P 1'
#
loop_
_entity.id
_entity.type
_entity.pdbx_description
1 polymer ?
#
loop_
_entity_poly.entity_id
_entity_poly.type
_entity_poly.pdbx_seq_one_letter_code
_entity_poly.pdbx_strand_id
1 'polypeptide(L)'
;MITRNLDVEDGIVNGTFGKIEKIVTETKDGHTRVQKLGLRLDNPKAGQKQRQILQGTPDSLFYMDRLQESLSKKGVVRHQFPVKLAFACTSHKVQGMTVQSAVVSLKHVFEAGMAYVSLSRTTSLDGLYITDFDESKIYADGDIAVAMQSMKTTSLTGIMPLLKHVREADLVQMFKIVHHNTEGLICHINDIKRHHELRLADVLCLTETHLSDSIPFDSLALDGYRLYLCNRQHCYMHFPDLARKQGGGVAIYCKFHVSAEVYEYIPHVTDLEFLAIKIKAPVNLVITAIYRPPNYSLKHFMPNLQNLLDYLQVNCPHPIIVCGDFNENLLDNVNKPILEMFVSRGYTQLITDATTEKNTLLDHIYVSQPNVCFTSGVLQTYYSYHNPVYCIV
;
A
#
# COMPACT_ATOMS: atom_id res chain seq x y z
N MET A 1 6.41 35.55 -0.56
CA MET A 1 6.56 34.15 -0.09
C MET A 1 6.31 34.07 1.40
N ILE A 2 5.54 33.08 1.83
CA ILE A 2 5.25 32.77 3.23
C ILE A 2 6.47 32.09 3.86
N THR A 3 6.81 32.47 5.09
CA THR A 3 8.05 32.03 5.77
C THR A 3 7.84 30.96 6.84
N ARG A 4 6.58 30.52 7.05
CA ARG A 4 6.19 29.54 8.08
C ARG A 4 5.04 28.67 7.62
N ASN A 5 4.92 27.50 8.24
CA ASN A 5 3.72 26.68 8.13
C ASN A 5 2.62 27.34 8.96
N LEU A 6 1.51 27.69 8.31
CA LEU A 6 0.33 28.25 8.98
C LEU A 6 -0.78 27.20 9.06
N ASP A 7 -1.01 26.49 7.95
CA ASP A 7 -1.96 25.39 7.88
C ASP A 7 -1.46 24.41 6.82
N VAL A 8 -0.89 23.28 7.27
CA VAL A 8 -0.31 22.28 6.37
C VAL A 8 -1.40 21.57 5.57
N GLU A 9 -2.55 21.32 6.17
CA GLU A 9 -3.66 20.63 5.51
C GLU A 9 -4.34 21.50 4.46
N ASP A 10 -4.39 22.82 4.67
CA ASP A 10 -4.90 23.80 3.71
C ASP A 10 -3.81 24.31 2.73
N GLY A 11 -2.62 23.68 2.74
CA GLY A 11 -1.54 23.98 1.80
C GLY A 11 -0.83 25.32 2.04
N ILE A 12 -0.99 25.95 3.20
CA ILE A 12 -0.32 27.19 3.60
C ILE A 12 0.96 26.86 4.36
N VAL A 13 1.98 26.48 3.60
CA VAL A 13 3.27 26.02 4.11
C VAL A 13 4.39 27.04 3.89
N ASN A 14 5.50 26.87 4.60
CA ASN A 14 6.72 27.63 4.38
C ASN A 14 7.19 27.44 2.93
N GLY A 15 7.45 28.55 2.23
CA GLY A 15 7.78 28.54 0.81
C GLY A 15 6.60 28.78 -0.12
N THR A 16 5.36 28.90 0.39
CA THR A 16 4.20 29.22 -0.45
C THR A 16 4.33 30.63 -1.06
N PHE A 17 4.11 30.74 -2.37
CA PHE A 17 4.13 32.03 -3.08
C PHE A 17 2.73 32.61 -3.22
N GLY A 18 2.71 33.93 -3.33
CA GLY A 18 1.49 34.69 -3.54
C GLY A 18 1.77 36.18 -3.64
N LYS A 19 0.86 36.88 -4.30
CA LYS A 19 0.87 38.33 -4.48
C LYS A 19 -0.03 38.98 -3.44
N ILE A 20 0.47 39.99 -2.73
CA ILE A 20 -0.38 40.81 -1.86
C ILE A 20 -1.26 41.68 -2.75
N GLU A 21 -2.57 41.52 -2.64
CA GLU A 21 -3.55 42.29 -3.41
C GLU A 21 -4.40 43.20 -2.54
N LYS A 22 -4.52 42.88 -1.24
CA LYS A 22 -5.31 43.67 -0.31
C LYS A 22 -4.60 43.85 1.01
N ILE A 23 -4.69 45.05 1.56
CA ILE A 23 -4.18 45.38 2.90
C ILE A 23 -5.38 45.89 3.68
N VAL A 24 -5.80 45.15 4.70
CA VAL A 24 -6.92 45.53 5.56
C VAL A 24 -6.37 46.35 6.71
N THR A 25 -6.78 47.61 6.81
CA THR A 25 -6.36 48.54 7.86
C THR A 25 -7.53 48.90 8.77
N GLU A 26 -7.27 49.06 10.05
CA GLU A 26 -8.22 49.59 11.04
C GLU A 26 -7.61 50.84 11.66
N THR A 27 -8.40 51.91 11.76
CA THR A 27 -8.00 53.15 12.45
C THR A 27 -8.70 53.21 13.81
N LYS A 28 -7.91 53.22 14.89
CA LYS A 28 -8.39 53.46 16.26
C LYS A 28 -7.57 54.59 16.87
N ASP A 29 -8.24 55.52 17.54
CA ASP A 29 -7.62 56.65 18.25
C ASP A 29 -6.61 57.44 17.40
N GLY A 30 -6.94 57.67 16.12
CA GLY A 30 -6.07 58.39 15.18
C GLY A 30 -4.88 57.59 14.63
N HIS A 31 -4.70 56.34 15.04
CA HIS A 31 -3.64 55.45 14.56
C HIS A 31 -4.18 54.38 13.61
N THR A 32 -3.71 54.40 12.37
CA THR A 32 -4.01 53.36 11.38
C THR A 32 -3.07 52.17 11.52
N ARG A 33 -3.62 50.98 11.78
CA ARG A 33 -2.86 49.73 11.90
C ARG A 33 -3.32 48.73 10.84
N VAL A 34 -2.37 48.14 10.11
CA VAL A 34 -2.66 47.00 9.23
C VAL A 34 -3.12 45.82 10.09
N GLN A 35 -4.32 45.30 9.87
CA GLN A 35 -4.87 44.13 10.55
C GLN A 35 -4.53 42.84 9.81
N LYS A 36 -4.82 42.79 8.50
CA LYS A 36 -4.65 41.59 7.68
C LYS A 36 -4.00 41.89 6.35
N LEU A 37 -3.31 40.91 5.80
CA LEU A 37 -2.85 40.90 4.41
C LEU A 37 -3.69 39.90 3.61
N GLY A 38 -4.28 40.35 2.51
CA GLY A 38 -4.95 39.50 1.53
C GLY A 38 -3.98 39.13 0.41
N LEU A 39 -3.68 37.83 0.28
CA LEU A 39 -2.76 37.28 -0.70
C LEU A 39 -3.52 36.44 -1.74
N ARG A 40 -3.26 36.71 -3.02
CA ARG A 40 -3.58 35.80 -4.12
C ARG A 40 -2.46 34.77 -4.18
N LEU A 41 -2.74 33.54 -3.79
CA LEU A 41 -1.75 32.45 -3.79
C LEU A 41 -1.57 31.90 -5.20
N ASP A 42 -0.34 31.49 -5.52
CA ASP A 42 -0.01 30.92 -6.84
C ASP A 42 -0.66 29.54 -7.03
N ASN A 43 -0.82 28.79 -5.93
CA ASN A 43 -1.62 27.55 -5.92
C ASN A 43 -3.09 27.88 -5.61
N PRO A 44 -4.03 27.73 -6.57
CA PRO A 44 -5.44 28.05 -6.35
C PRO A 44 -6.14 27.08 -5.37
N LYS A 45 -5.54 25.91 -5.09
CA LYS A 45 -6.05 24.96 -4.10
C LYS A 45 -5.63 25.28 -2.67
N ALA A 46 -4.59 26.09 -2.47
CA ALA A 46 -4.15 26.46 -1.12
C ALA A 46 -5.10 27.51 -0.52
N GLY A 47 -5.39 27.42 0.79
CA GLY A 47 -6.26 28.36 1.51
C GLY A 47 -7.76 28.14 1.26
N GLN A 48 -8.16 27.00 0.70
CA GLN A 48 -9.55 26.70 0.35
C GLN A 48 -10.43 26.57 1.61
N LYS A 49 -9.93 25.92 2.66
CA LYS A 49 -10.69 25.77 3.91
C LYS A 49 -10.96 27.14 4.50
N GLN A 50 -9.96 28.03 4.55
CA GLN A 50 -10.16 29.40 5.04
C GLN A 50 -11.17 30.18 4.18
N ARG A 51 -11.12 30.05 2.85
CA ARG A 51 -12.08 30.71 1.95
C ARG A 51 -13.52 30.20 2.16
N GLN A 52 -13.69 28.91 2.40
CA GLN A 52 -15.01 28.31 2.67
C GLN A 52 -15.60 28.78 3.99
N ILE A 53 -14.78 29.05 5.01
CA ILE A 53 -15.23 29.58 6.30
C ILE A 53 -15.68 31.05 6.18
N LEU A 54 -15.07 31.82 5.28
CA LEU A 54 -15.33 33.26 5.09
C LEU A 54 -16.55 33.56 4.18
N GLN A 55 -17.54 32.65 4.08
CA GLN A 55 -18.72 32.68 3.18
C GLN A 55 -19.33 34.08 2.91
N GLY A 56 -18.85 34.82 1.91
CA GLY A 56 -19.47 36.09 1.49
C GLY A 56 -18.56 37.21 1.00
N THR A 57 -17.23 37.03 0.95
CA THR A 57 -16.38 37.98 0.19
C THR A 57 -16.09 37.42 -1.20
N PRO A 58 -16.38 38.15 -2.31
CA PRO A 58 -16.23 37.65 -3.67
C PRO A 58 -14.77 37.49 -4.13
N ASP A 59 -13.81 37.59 -3.20
CA ASP A 59 -12.41 37.69 -3.52
C ASP A 59 -11.69 36.36 -3.23
N SER A 60 -10.87 35.91 -4.17
CA SER A 60 -10.14 34.64 -4.13
C SER A 60 -8.90 34.67 -3.22
N LEU A 61 -8.84 35.63 -2.28
CA LEU A 61 -7.68 35.89 -1.44
C LEU A 61 -7.66 35.03 -0.18
N PHE A 62 -6.45 34.63 0.21
CA PHE A 62 -6.13 34.13 1.54
C PHE A 62 -5.80 35.31 2.46
N TYR A 63 -6.42 35.39 3.63
CA TYR A 63 -6.15 36.45 4.59
C TYR A 63 -5.23 35.95 5.70
N MET A 64 -4.14 36.70 5.91
CA MET A 64 -3.10 36.39 6.88
C MET A 64 -3.11 37.40 8.03
N ASP A 65 -3.01 36.88 9.25
CA ASP A 65 -2.83 37.64 10.47
C ASP A 65 -1.35 37.75 10.88
N ARG A 66 -1.04 38.70 11.77
CA ARG A 66 0.29 38.76 12.39
C ARG A 66 0.46 37.59 13.35
N LEU A 67 1.64 37.00 13.33
CA LEU A 67 2.07 36.03 14.33
C LEU A 67 2.93 36.71 15.38
N GLN A 68 2.76 36.27 16.63
CA GLN A 68 3.69 36.58 17.71
C GLN A 68 4.86 35.60 17.69
N GLU A 69 6.07 36.12 17.81
CA GLU A 69 7.30 35.33 17.82
C GLU A 69 8.20 35.78 18.97
N SER A 70 8.57 34.84 19.84
CA SER A 70 9.57 35.09 20.89
C SER A 70 10.96 35.16 20.27
N LEU A 71 11.69 36.24 20.54
CA LEU A 71 13.07 36.40 20.10
C LEU A 71 14.03 35.70 21.07
N SER A 72 15.27 35.46 20.63
CA SER A 72 16.32 34.82 21.43
C SER A 72 16.64 35.58 22.73
N LYS A 73 16.32 36.88 22.79
CA LYS A 73 16.40 37.69 24.00
C LYS A 73 15.15 37.45 24.87
N LYS A 74 15.35 36.92 26.08
CA LYS A 74 14.29 36.69 27.07
C LYS A 74 13.42 37.95 27.25
N GLY A 75 12.11 37.77 27.17
CA GLY A 75 11.11 38.83 27.40
C GLY A 75 10.78 39.69 26.19
N VAL A 76 11.38 39.45 25.02
CA VAL A 76 11.09 40.22 23.80
C VAL A 76 10.25 39.40 22.82
N VAL A 77 9.11 39.94 22.42
CA VAL A 77 8.22 39.35 21.42
C VAL A 77 8.07 40.28 20.20
N ARG A 78 7.99 39.68 19.02
CA ARG A 78 7.79 40.38 17.74
C ARG A 78 6.44 39.97 17.15
N HIS A 79 5.62 40.94 16.78
CA HIS A 79 4.38 40.71 16.04
C HIS A 79 4.57 41.08 14.57
N GLN A 80 4.62 40.09 13.68
CA GLN A 80 4.87 40.32 12.25
C GLN A 80 4.04 39.39 11.37
N PHE A 81 3.80 39.81 10.14
CA PHE A 81 3.25 38.90 9.12
C PHE A 81 4.38 37.96 8.66
N PRO A 82 4.16 36.64 8.62
CA PRO A 82 5.15 35.65 8.20
C PRO A 82 5.33 35.62 6.66
N VAL A 83 5.65 36.77 6.06
CA VAL A 83 5.89 36.93 4.63
C VAL A 83 7.16 37.71 4.36
N LYS A 84 7.81 37.41 3.23
CA LYS A 84 8.94 38.17 2.71
C LYS A 84 8.84 38.32 1.19
N LEU A 85 9.46 39.38 0.68
CA LEU A 85 9.69 39.56 -0.75
C LEU A 85 10.55 38.39 -1.28
N ALA A 86 10.21 37.90 -2.45
CA ALA A 86 10.79 36.67 -3.01
C ALA A 86 10.97 36.76 -4.54
N PHE A 87 11.39 37.93 -5.04
CA PHE A 87 11.73 38.13 -6.45
C PHE A 87 12.94 37.30 -6.89
N ALA A 88 13.87 37.08 -5.96
CA ALA A 88 14.99 36.17 -6.13
C ALA A 88 15.07 35.26 -4.89
N CYS A 89 15.30 33.97 -5.12
CA CYS A 89 15.41 32.95 -4.08
C CYS A 89 16.69 32.14 -4.29
N THR A 90 17.25 31.61 -3.20
CA THR A 90 18.40 30.71 -3.28
C THR A 90 17.96 29.33 -3.76
N SER A 91 18.87 28.59 -4.40
CA SER A 91 18.66 27.21 -4.88
C SER A 91 18.07 26.30 -3.79
N HIS A 92 18.61 26.38 -2.58
CA HIS A 92 18.14 25.67 -1.39
C HIS A 92 16.67 25.97 -1.05
N LYS A 93 16.20 27.20 -1.26
CA LYS A 93 14.81 27.59 -0.96
C LYS A 93 13.82 27.13 -2.02
N VAL A 94 14.28 26.78 -3.22
CA VAL A 94 13.44 26.35 -4.33
C VAL A 94 13.52 24.85 -4.62
N GLN A 95 14.25 24.05 -3.81
CA GLN A 95 14.51 22.63 -4.07
C GLN A 95 13.26 21.75 -4.27
N GLY A 96 12.12 22.14 -3.71
CA GLY A 96 10.82 21.46 -3.90
C GLY A 96 9.86 22.16 -4.85
N MET A 97 10.26 23.28 -5.46
CA MET A 97 9.39 24.09 -6.30
C MET A 97 9.46 23.66 -7.76
N THR A 98 8.36 23.88 -8.47
CA THR A 98 8.28 23.77 -9.93
C THR A 98 7.67 25.06 -10.46
N VAL A 99 8.33 25.69 -11.43
CA VAL A 99 7.92 26.98 -12.02
C VAL A 99 7.90 26.87 -13.54
N GLN A 100 7.05 27.66 -14.19
CA GLN A 100 6.96 27.67 -15.66
C GLN A 100 8.15 28.41 -16.29
N SER A 101 8.63 29.46 -15.65
CA SER A 101 9.82 30.19 -16.07
C SER A 101 10.67 30.65 -14.89
N ALA A 102 11.98 30.70 -15.09
CA ALA A 102 12.93 31.18 -14.10
C ALA A 102 14.16 31.80 -14.77
N VAL A 103 14.69 32.84 -14.14
CA VAL A 103 16.05 33.32 -14.41
C VAL A 103 16.97 32.72 -13.35
N VAL A 104 17.93 31.91 -13.79
CA VAL A 104 18.88 31.20 -12.93
C VAL A 104 20.27 31.78 -13.12
N SER A 105 20.83 32.39 -12.07
CA SER A 105 22.22 32.82 -12.06
C SER A 105 23.11 31.72 -11.48
N LEU A 106 24.15 31.31 -12.23
CA LEU A 106 25.13 30.32 -11.76
C LEU A 106 26.30 30.92 -10.98
N LYS A 107 26.34 32.25 -10.82
CA LYS A 107 27.42 32.99 -10.16
C LYS A 107 27.71 32.52 -8.73
N HIS A 108 26.67 32.17 -7.97
CA HIS A 108 26.75 31.80 -6.55
C HIS A 108 26.53 30.30 -6.32
N VAL A 109 26.98 29.47 -7.25
CA VAL A 109 27.06 28.01 -7.07
C VAL A 109 28.43 27.64 -6.49
N PHE A 110 28.41 27.00 -5.32
CA PHE A 110 29.62 26.64 -4.57
C PHE A 110 29.58 25.22 -3.98
N GLU A 111 28.44 24.52 -4.07
CA GLU A 111 28.29 23.12 -3.69
C GLU A 111 27.82 22.28 -4.86
N ALA A 112 28.18 20.99 -4.83
CA ALA A 112 27.76 20.01 -5.83
C ALA A 112 26.23 19.91 -5.90
N GLY A 113 25.69 19.73 -7.11
CA GLY A 113 24.25 19.57 -7.32
C GLY A 113 23.39 20.84 -7.17
N MET A 114 23.91 21.96 -6.65
CA MET A 114 23.15 23.23 -6.55
C MET A 114 22.71 23.75 -7.92
N ALA A 115 23.57 23.64 -8.94
CA ALA A 115 23.25 24.00 -10.32
C ALA A 115 22.12 23.12 -10.84
N TYR A 116 22.22 21.80 -10.66
CA TYR A 116 21.18 20.84 -11.03
C TYR A 116 19.83 21.20 -10.39
N VAL A 117 19.81 21.42 -9.07
CA VAL A 117 18.58 21.81 -8.35
C VAL A 117 17.97 23.06 -8.96
N SER A 118 18.78 24.07 -9.27
CA SER A 118 18.29 25.36 -9.79
C SER A 118 17.73 25.25 -11.20
N LEU A 119 18.45 24.54 -12.08
CA LEU A 119 18.06 24.36 -13.49
C LEU A 119 16.81 23.47 -13.62
N SER A 120 16.69 22.44 -12.77
CA SER A 120 15.59 21.48 -12.81
C SER A 120 14.26 22.02 -12.26
N ARG A 121 14.18 23.29 -11.85
CA ARG A 121 12.94 23.89 -11.33
C ARG A 121 11.96 24.28 -12.43
N THR A 122 12.46 24.45 -13.65
CA THR A 122 11.66 24.81 -14.82
C THR A 122 11.05 23.57 -15.46
N THR A 123 9.80 23.67 -15.93
CA THR A 123 9.09 22.57 -16.61
C THR A 123 9.49 22.39 -18.06
N SER A 124 10.19 23.37 -18.66
CA SER A 124 10.60 23.38 -20.06
C SER A 124 11.85 24.22 -20.26
N LEU A 125 12.59 23.94 -21.33
CA LEU A 125 13.77 24.71 -21.71
C LEU A 125 13.43 26.16 -22.08
N ASP A 126 12.29 26.39 -22.76
CA ASP A 126 11.83 27.73 -23.16
C ASP A 126 11.56 28.65 -21.95
N GLY A 127 11.27 28.07 -20.79
CA GLY A 127 11.08 28.79 -19.53
C GLY A 127 12.38 29.10 -18.80
N LEU A 128 13.52 28.55 -19.21
CA LEU A 128 14.79 28.62 -18.49
C LEU A 128 15.72 29.68 -19.09
N TYR A 129 16.01 30.70 -18.31
CA TYR A 129 16.96 31.76 -18.68
C TYR A 129 18.16 31.67 -17.76
N ILE A 130 19.35 31.42 -18.32
CA ILE A 130 20.57 31.28 -17.52
C ILE A 130 21.40 32.56 -17.62
N THR A 131 21.85 33.07 -16.47
CA THR A 131 22.82 34.16 -16.39
C THR A 131 24.09 33.70 -15.69
N ASP A 132 25.20 34.40 -15.96
CA ASP A 132 26.50 34.11 -15.33
C ASP A 132 26.93 32.65 -15.52
N PHE A 133 26.72 32.11 -16.72
CA PHE A 133 27.02 30.71 -17.02
C PHE A 133 28.50 30.43 -16.83
N ASP A 134 28.79 29.40 -16.05
CA ASP A 134 30.12 28.86 -15.80
C ASP A 134 30.00 27.34 -15.71
N GLU A 135 30.53 26.65 -16.72
CA GLU A 135 30.45 25.19 -16.83
C GLU A 135 31.10 24.49 -15.64
N SER A 136 32.14 25.08 -15.04
CA SER A 136 32.83 24.51 -13.87
C SER A 136 31.93 24.41 -12.63
N LYS A 137 30.80 25.12 -12.61
CA LYS A 137 29.79 25.10 -11.55
C LYS A 137 28.80 23.94 -11.67
N ILE A 138 28.82 23.21 -12.77
CA ILE A 138 27.94 22.08 -13.03
C ILE A 138 28.71 20.80 -12.74
N TYR A 139 28.68 20.36 -11.48
CA TYR A 139 29.36 19.15 -11.04
C TYR A 139 28.55 18.38 -10.00
N ALA A 140 28.80 17.07 -9.94
CA ALA A 140 28.29 16.17 -8.93
C ALA A 140 29.36 15.91 -7.86
N ASP A 141 28.92 15.49 -6.69
CA ASP A 141 29.82 15.08 -5.60
C ASP A 141 30.52 13.77 -5.99
N GLY A 142 31.83 13.69 -5.77
CA GLY A 142 32.62 12.49 -6.06
C GLY A 142 32.18 11.28 -5.23
N ASP A 143 31.66 11.51 -4.01
CA ASP A 143 31.16 10.44 -3.14
C ASP A 143 29.92 9.75 -3.73
N ILE A 144 29.14 10.45 -4.58
CA ILE A 144 27.98 9.85 -5.26
C ILE A 144 28.44 8.77 -6.25
N ALA A 145 29.55 8.99 -6.97
CA ALA A 145 30.06 7.98 -7.90
C ALA A 145 30.51 6.71 -7.18
N VAL A 146 31.17 6.85 -6.04
CA VAL A 146 31.56 5.73 -5.17
C VAL A 146 30.31 5.02 -4.63
N ALA A 147 29.32 5.79 -4.16
CA ALA A 147 28.06 5.25 -3.68
C ALA A 147 27.33 4.45 -4.77
N MET A 148 27.24 4.97 -5.99
CA MET A 148 26.61 4.29 -7.13
C MET A 148 27.30 2.97 -7.48
N GLN A 149 28.63 2.89 -7.39
CA GLN A 149 29.37 1.64 -7.62
C GLN A 149 29.18 0.63 -6.49
N SER A 150 29.06 1.10 -5.25
CA SER A 150 28.81 0.26 -4.08
C SER A 150 27.34 -0.16 -3.92
N MET A 151 26.44 0.48 -4.66
CA MET A 151 25.00 0.21 -4.60
C MET A 151 24.73 -1.23 -5.07
N LYS A 152 24.17 -2.05 -4.18
CA LYS A 152 23.82 -3.43 -4.49
C LYS A 152 22.86 -3.46 -5.68
N THR A 153 23.30 -4.02 -6.80
CA THR A 153 22.44 -4.27 -7.96
C THR A 153 21.40 -5.32 -7.59
N THR A 154 20.12 -4.95 -7.69
CA THR A 154 19.01 -5.87 -7.52
C THR A 154 18.97 -6.85 -8.69
N SER A 155 19.18 -8.14 -8.41
CA SER A 155 18.98 -9.21 -9.38
C SER A 155 17.51 -9.31 -9.75
N LEU A 156 17.18 -9.16 -11.03
CA LEU A 156 15.82 -9.42 -11.54
C LEU A 156 15.50 -10.91 -11.60
N THR A 157 16.54 -11.76 -11.59
CA THR A 157 16.44 -13.21 -11.45
C THR A 157 15.81 -13.55 -10.11
N GLY A 158 14.56 -14.03 -10.14
CA GLY A 158 13.77 -14.38 -8.94
C GLY A 158 12.68 -13.39 -8.55
N ILE A 159 12.57 -12.22 -9.20
CA ILE A 159 11.50 -11.24 -8.89
C ILE A 159 10.14 -11.71 -9.41
N MET A 160 10.12 -12.50 -10.48
CA MET A 160 8.89 -13.00 -11.10
C MET A 160 8.94 -14.52 -11.29
N PRO A 161 8.91 -15.31 -10.20
CA PRO A 161 9.11 -16.74 -10.28
C PRO A 161 7.99 -17.44 -11.08
N LEU A 162 6.72 -17.08 -10.91
CA LEU A 162 5.62 -17.68 -11.68
C LEU A 162 5.74 -17.38 -13.17
N LEU A 163 6.07 -16.13 -13.52
CA LEU A 163 6.24 -15.75 -14.93
C LEU A 163 7.41 -16.50 -15.58
N LYS A 164 8.50 -16.70 -14.82
CA LYS A 164 9.66 -17.48 -15.29
C LYS A 164 9.26 -18.92 -15.63
N HIS A 165 8.54 -19.59 -14.73
CA HIS A 165 8.02 -20.94 -14.99
C HIS A 165 7.15 -20.97 -16.25
N VAL A 166 6.22 -20.01 -16.41
CA VAL A 166 5.34 -19.93 -17.59
C VAL A 166 6.11 -19.73 -18.90
N ARG A 167 7.27 -19.05 -18.88
CA ARG A 167 8.08 -18.81 -20.08
C ARG A 167 9.03 -19.95 -20.44
N GLU A 168 9.57 -20.65 -19.44
CA GLU A 168 10.65 -21.63 -19.64
C GLU A 168 10.16 -23.03 -19.99
N ALA A 169 8.91 -23.36 -19.69
CA ALA A 169 8.35 -24.67 -20.04
C ALA A 169 7.03 -24.53 -20.80
N ASP A 170 6.63 -25.58 -21.53
CA ASP A 170 5.31 -25.74 -22.18
C ASP A 170 4.19 -25.89 -21.13
N LEU A 171 4.17 -25.01 -20.11
CA LEU A 171 3.33 -25.04 -18.90
C LEU A 171 1.91 -24.53 -19.12
N VAL A 172 1.42 -24.57 -20.36
CA VAL A 172 0.01 -24.31 -20.66
C VAL A 172 -0.90 -25.31 -19.93
N GLN A 173 -0.36 -26.45 -19.49
CA GLN A 173 -1.10 -27.51 -18.79
C GLN A 173 -0.96 -27.54 -17.25
N MET A 174 -0.04 -26.78 -16.65
CA MET A 174 0.10 -26.78 -15.18
C MET A 174 -0.94 -25.89 -14.51
N PHE A 175 -1.44 -26.32 -13.34
CA PHE A 175 -2.50 -25.67 -12.60
C PHE A 175 -1.92 -24.82 -11.46
N LYS A 176 -2.07 -23.49 -11.55
CA LYS A 176 -1.43 -22.54 -10.63
C LYS A 176 -2.40 -22.11 -9.53
N ILE A 177 -1.99 -22.25 -8.28
CA ILE A 177 -2.75 -21.81 -7.12
C ILE A 177 -1.93 -20.76 -6.36
N VAL A 178 -2.56 -19.65 -6.03
CA VAL A 178 -1.94 -18.56 -5.27
C VAL A 178 -2.80 -18.22 -4.07
N HIS A 179 -2.19 -18.04 -2.91
CA HIS A 179 -2.80 -17.42 -1.74
C HIS A 179 -2.17 -16.05 -1.46
N HIS A 180 -2.99 -15.09 -1.06
CA HIS A 180 -2.55 -13.75 -0.67
C HIS A 180 -3.45 -13.16 0.42
N ASN A 181 -2.87 -12.80 1.55
CA ASN A 181 -3.53 -11.90 2.49
C ASN A 181 -3.52 -10.47 1.90
N THR A 182 -4.70 -9.89 1.69
CA THR A 182 -4.84 -8.61 1.00
C THR A 182 -4.94 -7.39 1.91
N GLU A 183 -5.13 -7.58 3.22
CA GLU A 183 -5.36 -6.49 4.19
C GLU A 183 -6.42 -5.45 3.76
N GLY A 184 -7.45 -5.90 3.05
CA GLY A 184 -8.50 -5.07 2.50
C GLY A 184 -8.54 -5.12 0.97
N LEU A 185 -9.37 -6.00 0.43
CA LEU A 185 -9.46 -6.25 -1.01
C LEU A 185 -9.88 -5.00 -1.80
N ILE A 186 -10.80 -4.18 -1.30
CA ILE A 186 -11.27 -2.97 -2.01
C ILE A 186 -10.12 -2.00 -2.25
N CYS A 187 -9.24 -1.83 -1.26
CA CYS A 187 -8.12 -0.91 -1.32
C CYS A 187 -7.12 -1.31 -2.41
N HIS A 188 -7.00 -2.62 -2.67
CA HIS A 188 -5.93 -3.21 -3.47
C HIS A 188 -6.40 -3.95 -4.73
N ILE A 189 -7.70 -3.96 -5.02
CA ILE A 189 -8.25 -4.67 -6.18
C ILE A 189 -7.63 -4.19 -7.51
N ASN A 190 -7.34 -2.89 -7.62
CA ASN A 190 -6.72 -2.33 -8.81
C ASN A 190 -5.25 -2.73 -8.93
N ASP A 191 -4.55 -2.92 -7.81
CA ASP A 191 -3.18 -3.41 -7.79
C ASP A 191 -3.16 -4.89 -8.21
N ILE A 192 -4.05 -5.73 -7.66
CA ILE A 192 -4.23 -7.14 -8.05
C ILE A 192 -4.56 -7.26 -9.54
N LYS A 193 -5.45 -6.41 -10.06
CA LYS A 193 -5.81 -6.35 -11.50
C LYS A 193 -4.63 -6.05 -12.42
N ARG A 194 -3.59 -5.38 -11.90
CA ARG A 194 -2.39 -4.99 -12.65
C ARG A 194 -1.18 -5.88 -12.33
N HIS A 195 -1.30 -6.74 -11.32
CA HIS A 195 -0.23 -7.64 -10.93
C HIS A 195 -0.07 -8.74 -11.98
N HIS A 196 1.07 -8.70 -12.68
CA HIS A 196 1.35 -9.57 -13.82
C HIS A 196 1.41 -11.06 -13.47
N GLU A 197 1.84 -11.43 -12.26
CA GLU A 197 1.86 -12.84 -11.82
C GLU A 197 0.57 -13.34 -11.16
N LEU A 198 -0.13 -12.54 -10.34
CA LEU A 198 -1.38 -12.98 -9.70
C LEU A 198 -2.45 -13.36 -10.74
N ARG A 199 -2.46 -12.67 -11.89
CA ARG A 199 -3.34 -13.00 -13.03
C ARG A 199 -3.02 -14.32 -13.73
N LEU A 200 -1.85 -14.91 -13.47
CA LEU A 200 -1.50 -16.22 -14.01
C LEU A 200 -2.18 -17.34 -13.23
N ALA A 201 -2.53 -17.11 -11.95
CA ALA A 201 -3.17 -18.09 -11.07
C ALA A 201 -4.48 -18.60 -11.68
N ASP A 202 -4.68 -19.91 -11.74
CA ASP A 202 -5.96 -20.50 -12.13
C ASP A 202 -6.97 -20.40 -10.99
N VAL A 203 -6.47 -20.49 -9.75
CA VAL A 203 -7.20 -20.21 -8.52
C VAL A 203 -6.40 -19.24 -7.64
N LEU A 204 -7.03 -18.13 -7.27
CA LEU A 204 -6.47 -17.10 -6.40
C LEU A 204 -7.29 -17.02 -5.10
N CYS A 205 -6.70 -17.49 -4.01
CA CYS A 205 -7.27 -17.51 -2.66
C CYS A 205 -6.85 -16.25 -1.90
N LEU A 206 -7.82 -15.46 -1.45
CA LEU A 206 -7.56 -14.20 -0.74
C LEU A 206 -8.08 -14.28 0.69
N THR A 207 -7.28 -13.79 1.64
CA THR A 207 -7.67 -13.61 3.05
C THR A 207 -7.65 -12.14 3.42
N GLU A 208 -8.33 -11.78 4.52
CA GLU A 208 -8.50 -10.38 4.95
C GLU A 208 -9.09 -9.52 3.84
N THR A 209 -10.20 -9.97 3.26
CA THR A 209 -10.87 -9.23 2.18
C THR A 209 -11.55 -7.95 2.67
N HIS A 210 -11.93 -7.90 3.96
CA HIS A 210 -12.58 -6.79 4.66
C HIS A 210 -13.91 -6.36 4.02
N LEU A 211 -14.61 -7.32 3.42
CA LEU A 211 -15.86 -7.08 2.73
C LEU A 211 -17.08 -7.18 3.67
N SER A 212 -18.09 -6.38 3.37
CA SER A 212 -19.44 -6.45 3.93
C SER A 212 -20.45 -6.76 2.81
N ASP A 213 -21.65 -7.21 3.19
CA ASP A 213 -22.71 -7.57 2.22
C ASP A 213 -23.23 -6.37 1.39
N SER A 214 -22.81 -5.14 1.72
CA SER A 214 -23.25 -3.90 1.04
C SER A 214 -22.41 -3.52 -0.17
N ILE A 215 -21.31 -4.22 -0.46
CA ILE A 215 -20.38 -3.85 -1.53
C ILE A 215 -20.84 -4.45 -2.87
N PRO A 216 -20.90 -3.65 -3.96
CA PRO A 216 -21.28 -4.16 -5.27
C PRO A 216 -20.26 -5.16 -5.81
N PHE A 217 -20.73 -6.35 -6.22
CA PHE A 217 -19.88 -7.39 -6.81
C PHE A 217 -19.07 -6.92 -8.03
N ASP A 218 -19.62 -6.00 -8.84
CA ASP A 218 -18.94 -5.46 -10.02
C ASP A 218 -17.63 -4.75 -9.68
N SER A 219 -17.55 -4.12 -8.50
CA SER A 219 -16.32 -3.45 -8.05
C SER A 219 -15.19 -4.43 -7.75
N LEU A 220 -15.53 -5.69 -7.45
CA LEU A 220 -14.62 -6.77 -7.11
C LEU A 220 -14.29 -7.67 -8.31
N ALA A 221 -14.94 -7.48 -9.46
CA ALA A 221 -14.74 -8.34 -10.62
C ALA A 221 -13.28 -8.36 -11.09
N LEU A 222 -12.72 -9.55 -11.29
CA LEU A 222 -11.44 -9.79 -11.97
C LEU A 222 -11.71 -10.43 -13.34
N ASP A 223 -11.13 -9.86 -14.40
CA ASP A 223 -11.37 -10.31 -15.77
C ASP A 223 -11.02 -11.79 -15.94
N GLY A 224 -12.00 -12.60 -16.35
CA GLY A 224 -11.82 -14.02 -16.58
C GLY A 224 -12.00 -14.91 -15.36
N TYR A 225 -12.38 -14.36 -14.20
CA TYR A 225 -12.57 -15.11 -12.96
C TYR A 225 -14.03 -15.06 -12.46
N ARG A 226 -14.44 -16.16 -11.85
CA ARG A 226 -15.61 -16.27 -10.98
C ARG A 226 -15.17 -16.07 -9.54
N LEU A 227 -15.93 -15.28 -8.78
CA LEU A 227 -15.68 -14.98 -7.37
C LEU A 227 -16.59 -15.84 -6.47
N TYR A 228 -15.98 -16.46 -5.46
CA TYR A 228 -16.65 -17.09 -4.33
C TYR A 228 -16.23 -16.35 -3.05
N LEU A 229 -17.18 -16.05 -2.16
CA LEU A 229 -16.94 -15.16 -1.02
C LEU A 229 -17.51 -15.74 0.28
N CYS A 230 -16.75 -15.58 1.36
CA CYS A 230 -17.16 -15.87 2.72
C CYS A 230 -16.80 -14.66 3.61
N ASN A 231 -17.80 -13.85 3.97
CA ASN A 231 -17.61 -12.69 4.84
C ASN A 231 -17.48 -13.13 6.30
N ARG A 232 -16.57 -12.51 7.06
CA ARG A 232 -16.29 -12.82 8.48
C ARG A 232 -17.55 -12.90 9.35
N GLN A 233 -18.52 -12.03 9.10
CA GLN A 233 -19.76 -11.96 9.87
C GLN A 233 -20.58 -13.27 9.87
N HIS A 234 -20.34 -14.14 8.88
CA HIS A 234 -21.01 -15.45 8.75
C HIS A 234 -20.18 -16.61 9.32
N CYS A 235 -18.96 -16.35 9.81
CA CYS A 235 -17.98 -17.39 10.15
C CYS A 235 -17.92 -17.77 11.64
N TYR A 236 -18.52 -16.99 12.54
CA TYR A 236 -18.41 -17.20 13.99
C TYR A 236 -19.77 -17.21 14.68
N MET A 237 -20.37 -18.40 14.78
CA MET A 237 -21.67 -18.59 15.42
C MET A 237 -21.64 -18.34 16.93
N HIS A 238 -20.54 -18.70 17.60
CA HIS A 238 -20.41 -18.61 19.05
C HIS A 238 -19.59 -17.39 19.52
N PHE A 239 -18.97 -16.65 18.59
CA PHE A 239 -18.16 -15.46 18.89
C PHE A 239 -18.67 -14.23 18.12
N PRO A 240 -19.85 -13.68 18.50
CA PRO A 240 -20.46 -12.55 17.78
C PRO A 240 -19.60 -11.28 17.79
N ASP A 241 -18.79 -11.07 18.83
CA ASP A 241 -17.87 -9.93 18.90
C ASP A 241 -16.75 -10.04 17.87
N LEU A 242 -16.28 -11.26 17.60
CA LEU A 242 -15.30 -11.53 16.54
C LEU A 242 -15.95 -11.37 15.17
N ALA A 243 -17.17 -11.88 14.97
CA ALA A 243 -17.94 -11.72 13.73
C ALA A 243 -18.16 -10.25 13.33
N ARG A 244 -18.38 -9.37 14.31
CA ARG A 244 -18.61 -7.93 14.08
C ARG A 244 -17.33 -7.11 13.96
N LYS A 245 -16.17 -7.67 14.29
CA LYS A 245 -14.90 -6.95 14.24
C LYS A 245 -14.52 -6.66 12.79
N GLN A 246 -14.15 -5.42 12.51
CA GLN A 246 -13.63 -5.05 11.19
C GLN A 246 -12.42 -5.91 10.81
N GLY A 247 -12.30 -6.19 9.52
CA GLY A 247 -11.25 -7.03 8.95
C GLY A 247 -11.72 -8.45 8.61
N GLY A 248 -10.77 -9.32 8.26
CA GLY A 248 -11.04 -10.73 7.91
C GLY A 248 -11.85 -10.93 6.64
N GLY A 249 -12.47 -12.10 6.53
CA GLY A 249 -13.14 -12.58 5.33
C GLY A 249 -12.18 -13.34 4.41
N VAL A 250 -12.76 -14.24 3.62
CA VAL A 250 -12.05 -15.10 2.68
C VAL A 250 -12.75 -15.03 1.32
N ALA A 251 -11.98 -14.96 0.25
CA ALA A 251 -12.49 -15.04 -1.12
C ALA A 251 -11.66 -16.02 -1.94
N ILE A 252 -12.28 -16.66 -2.93
CA ILE A 252 -11.57 -17.42 -3.94
C ILE A 252 -12.02 -16.95 -5.32
N TYR A 253 -11.08 -16.49 -6.12
CA TYR A 253 -11.25 -16.25 -7.54
C TYR A 253 -10.81 -17.49 -8.32
N CYS A 254 -11.65 -17.97 -9.22
CA CYS A 254 -11.39 -19.16 -10.03
C CYS A 254 -11.62 -18.82 -11.51
N LYS A 255 -10.68 -19.13 -12.41
CA LYS A 255 -10.85 -18.81 -13.83
C LYS A 255 -12.09 -19.49 -14.43
N PHE A 256 -12.77 -18.84 -15.37
CA PHE A 256 -14.05 -19.35 -15.92
C PHE A 256 -13.97 -20.74 -16.58
N HIS A 257 -12.80 -21.12 -17.12
CA HIS A 257 -12.59 -22.43 -17.73
C HIS A 257 -12.36 -23.54 -16.70
N VAL A 258 -12.13 -23.21 -15.44
CA VAL A 258 -11.96 -24.15 -14.35
C VAL A 258 -13.33 -24.54 -13.81
N SER A 259 -13.61 -25.84 -13.80
CA SER A 259 -14.86 -26.37 -13.26
C SER A 259 -14.73 -26.52 -11.75
N ALA A 260 -15.42 -25.66 -11.00
CA ALA A 260 -15.34 -25.59 -9.54
C ALA A 260 -16.73 -25.58 -8.87
N GLU A 261 -16.86 -26.31 -7.76
CA GLU A 261 -18.04 -26.36 -6.90
C GLU A 261 -17.67 -26.02 -5.45
N VAL A 262 -18.50 -25.21 -4.79
CA VAL A 262 -18.26 -24.82 -3.39
C VAL A 262 -18.80 -25.88 -2.45
N TYR A 263 -18.08 -26.15 -1.37
CA TYR A 263 -18.63 -26.89 -0.22
C TYR A 263 -19.48 -25.93 0.62
N GLU A 264 -20.79 -25.93 0.38
CA GLU A 264 -21.72 -25.01 1.05
C GLU A 264 -21.83 -25.24 2.55
N TYR A 265 -21.69 -26.49 3.00
CA TYR A 265 -21.80 -26.86 4.41
C TYR A 265 -20.82 -27.97 4.79
N ILE A 266 -20.03 -27.71 5.83
CA ILE A 266 -19.17 -28.70 6.47
C ILE A 266 -19.65 -28.86 7.92
N PRO A 267 -20.21 -30.03 8.29
CA PRO A 267 -20.72 -30.27 9.63
C PRO A 267 -19.67 -30.01 10.71
N HIS A 268 -20.11 -29.49 11.84
CA HIS A 268 -19.28 -29.27 13.04
C HIS A 268 -18.14 -28.24 12.90
N VAL A 269 -18.12 -27.46 11.83
CA VAL A 269 -17.23 -26.29 11.68
C VAL A 269 -18.09 -25.03 11.82
N THR A 270 -18.03 -24.37 12.98
CA THR A 270 -18.95 -23.28 13.34
C THR A 270 -18.27 -21.92 13.57
N ASP A 271 -16.96 -21.93 13.84
CA ASP A 271 -16.20 -20.75 14.26
C ASP A 271 -14.85 -20.69 13.54
N LEU A 272 -14.89 -20.65 12.20
CA LEU A 272 -13.73 -20.64 11.33
C LEU A 272 -13.99 -19.82 10.07
N GLU A 273 -13.09 -18.89 9.75
CA GLU A 273 -13.12 -18.17 8.47
C GLU A 273 -12.47 -19.04 7.40
N PHE A 274 -13.28 -19.70 6.57
CA PHE A 274 -12.79 -20.53 5.48
C PHE A 274 -13.70 -20.51 4.26
N LEU A 275 -13.15 -20.94 3.13
CA LEU A 275 -13.90 -21.28 1.93
C LEU A 275 -13.23 -22.48 1.24
N ALA A 276 -14.02 -23.53 0.96
CA ALA A 276 -13.54 -24.74 0.31
C ALA A 276 -14.23 -24.94 -1.03
N ILE A 277 -13.44 -25.24 -2.07
CA ILE A 277 -13.93 -25.53 -3.42
C ILE A 277 -13.35 -26.84 -3.95
N LYS A 278 -14.18 -27.64 -4.60
CA LYS A 278 -13.81 -28.83 -5.36
C LYS A 278 -13.56 -28.44 -6.82
N ILE A 279 -12.36 -28.71 -7.32
CA ILE A 279 -12.03 -28.57 -8.73
C ILE A 279 -12.26 -29.93 -9.41
N LYS A 280 -13.07 -29.94 -10.47
CA LYS A 280 -13.41 -31.12 -11.28
C LYS A 280 -12.62 -31.20 -12.60
N ALA A 281 -12.23 -30.04 -13.14
CA ALA A 281 -11.45 -29.92 -14.35
C ALA A 281 -10.68 -28.57 -14.33
N PRO A 282 -9.46 -28.49 -14.89
CA PRO A 282 -8.73 -29.54 -15.61
C PRO A 282 -8.09 -30.60 -14.71
N VAL A 283 -8.00 -30.33 -13.40
CA VAL A 283 -7.45 -31.21 -12.38
C VAL A 283 -8.54 -31.63 -11.39
N ASN A 284 -8.34 -32.75 -10.70
CA ASN A 284 -9.24 -33.21 -9.63
C ASN A 284 -8.58 -32.97 -8.29
N LEU A 285 -8.96 -31.90 -7.59
CA LEU A 285 -8.40 -31.53 -6.29
C LEU A 285 -9.40 -30.70 -5.47
N VAL A 286 -9.14 -30.56 -4.18
CA VAL A 286 -9.89 -29.67 -3.28
C VAL A 286 -8.97 -28.56 -2.81
N ILE A 287 -9.43 -27.31 -2.89
CA ILE A 287 -8.71 -26.13 -2.39
C ILE A 287 -9.52 -25.52 -1.27
N THR A 288 -8.88 -25.31 -0.13
CA THR A 288 -9.47 -24.64 1.01
C THR A 288 -8.61 -23.43 1.39
N ALA A 289 -9.22 -22.24 1.38
CA ALA A 289 -8.62 -21.02 1.89
C ALA A 289 -9.07 -20.82 3.34
N ILE A 290 -8.14 -20.56 4.27
CA ILE A 290 -8.43 -20.33 5.69
C ILE A 290 -7.80 -19.01 6.13
N TYR A 291 -8.51 -18.27 6.98
CA TYR A 291 -7.91 -17.16 7.73
C TYR A 291 -8.13 -17.38 9.22
N ARG A 292 -7.05 -17.29 10.00
CA ARG A 292 -7.13 -17.28 11.47
C ARG A 292 -6.79 -15.88 11.98
N PRO A 293 -7.72 -15.16 12.64
CA PRO A 293 -7.39 -13.89 13.29
C PRO A 293 -6.32 -14.10 14.38
N PRO A 294 -5.35 -13.18 14.53
CA PRO A 294 -4.27 -13.33 15.51
C PRO A 294 -4.78 -13.42 16.95
N ASN A 295 -5.88 -12.72 17.25
CA ASN A 295 -6.51 -12.69 18.58
C ASN A 295 -7.47 -13.87 18.81
N TYR A 296 -7.68 -14.77 17.84
CA TYR A 296 -8.56 -15.91 18.00
C TYR A 296 -7.82 -17.07 18.69
N SER A 297 -8.29 -17.47 19.87
CA SER A 297 -7.61 -18.46 20.71
C SER A 297 -7.49 -19.82 20.03
N LEU A 298 -6.28 -20.40 20.08
CA LEU A 298 -6.01 -21.75 19.59
C LEU A 298 -6.93 -22.80 20.22
N LYS A 299 -7.36 -22.61 21.48
CA LYS A 299 -8.30 -23.52 22.15
C LYS A 299 -9.62 -23.69 21.40
N HIS A 300 -10.08 -22.64 20.71
CA HIS A 300 -11.33 -22.65 19.96
C HIS A 300 -11.11 -22.90 18.46
N PHE A 301 -9.99 -22.44 17.93
CA PHE A 301 -9.60 -22.66 16.54
C PHE A 301 -9.29 -24.14 16.24
N MET A 302 -8.49 -24.80 17.08
CA MET A 302 -7.97 -26.15 16.80
C MET A 302 -9.07 -27.20 16.62
N PRO A 303 -10.16 -27.27 17.43
CA PRO A 303 -11.25 -28.19 17.19
C PRO A 303 -11.99 -27.95 15.86
N ASN A 304 -12.19 -26.68 15.45
CA ASN A 304 -12.82 -26.36 14.17
C ASN A 304 -11.94 -26.75 12.99
N LEU A 305 -10.62 -26.49 13.07
CA LEU A 305 -9.67 -26.93 12.06
C LEU A 305 -9.63 -28.47 11.98
N GLN A 306 -9.63 -29.15 13.12
CA GLN A 306 -9.70 -30.61 13.16
C GLN A 306 -10.95 -31.15 12.46
N ASN A 307 -12.13 -30.64 12.80
CA ASN A 307 -13.39 -31.07 12.18
C ASN A 307 -13.40 -30.84 10.66
N LEU A 308 -12.84 -29.71 10.22
CA LEU A 308 -12.66 -29.40 8.80
C LEU A 308 -11.76 -30.44 8.11
N LEU A 309 -10.58 -30.70 8.67
CA LEU A 309 -9.62 -31.64 8.07
C LEU A 309 -10.15 -33.08 8.07
N ASP A 310 -10.79 -33.51 9.16
CA ASP A 310 -11.38 -34.84 9.28
C ASP A 310 -12.52 -35.01 8.26
N TYR A 311 -13.37 -34.00 8.07
CA TYR A 311 -14.40 -34.01 7.04
C TYR A 311 -13.80 -34.11 5.63
N LEU A 312 -12.81 -33.27 5.31
CA LEU A 312 -12.18 -33.27 3.99
C LEU A 312 -11.51 -34.62 3.70
N GLN A 313 -10.80 -35.19 4.67
CA GLN A 313 -10.10 -36.46 4.51
C GLN A 313 -11.07 -37.64 4.28
N VAL A 314 -12.22 -37.66 4.95
CA VAL A 314 -13.22 -38.73 4.79
C VAL A 314 -14.01 -38.59 3.50
N ASN A 315 -14.37 -37.37 3.11
CA ASN A 315 -15.32 -37.11 2.03
C ASN A 315 -14.67 -36.76 0.68
N CYS A 316 -13.35 -36.53 0.64
CA CYS A 316 -12.65 -36.12 -0.57
C CYS A 316 -11.60 -37.18 -0.98
N PRO A 317 -11.81 -37.93 -2.07
CA PRO A 317 -10.86 -38.93 -2.55
C PRO A 317 -9.67 -38.32 -3.32
N HIS A 318 -9.65 -37.00 -3.51
CA HIS A 318 -8.67 -36.28 -4.32
C HIS A 318 -7.65 -35.55 -3.44
N PRO A 319 -6.49 -35.14 -3.99
CA PRO A 319 -5.54 -34.28 -3.29
C PRO A 319 -6.21 -33.03 -2.71
N ILE A 320 -5.82 -32.67 -1.50
CA ILE A 320 -6.35 -31.53 -0.75
C ILE A 320 -5.22 -30.53 -0.57
N ILE A 321 -5.47 -29.28 -0.93
CA ILE A 321 -4.59 -28.14 -0.74
C ILE A 321 -5.28 -27.17 0.21
N VAL A 322 -4.64 -26.87 1.32
CA VAL A 322 -5.11 -25.87 2.28
C VAL A 322 -4.12 -24.73 2.32
N CYS A 323 -4.57 -23.52 2.04
CA CYS A 323 -3.73 -22.32 2.04
C CYS A 323 -4.38 -21.21 2.85
N GLY A 324 -3.59 -20.28 3.36
CA GLY A 324 -4.16 -19.28 4.27
C GLY A 324 -3.14 -18.56 5.12
N ASP A 325 -3.60 -17.52 5.80
CA ASP A 325 -2.88 -16.89 6.89
C ASP A 325 -3.36 -17.49 8.22
N PHE A 326 -2.47 -18.25 8.85
CA PHE A 326 -2.74 -18.96 10.10
C PHE A 326 -2.36 -18.15 11.33
N ASN A 327 -1.69 -17.00 11.17
CA ASN A 327 -1.10 -16.24 12.27
C ASN A 327 -0.30 -17.13 13.25
N GLU A 328 0.40 -18.14 12.70
CA GLU A 328 1.37 -19.01 13.38
C GLU A 328 2.69 -18.91 12.62
N ASN A 329 3.72 -18.38 13.28
CA ASN A 329 5.00 -18.09 12.62
C ASN A 329 5.89 -19.33 12.58
N LEU A 330 6.15 -19.87 11.38
CA LEU A 330 6.96 -21.08 11.26
C LEU A 330 8.47 -20.83 11.35
N LEU A 331 8.92 -19.56 11.31
CA LEU A 331 10.34 -19.20 11.45
C LEU A 331 10.79 -18.99 12.90
N ASP A 332 9.86 -18.95 13.85
CA ASP A 332 10.22 -18.89 15.26
C ASP A 332 10.51 -20.28 15.86
N ASN A 333 11.03 -20.27 17.09
CA ASN A 333 11.34 -21.49 17.86
C ASN A 333 10.21 -21.86 18.84
N VAL A 334 8.99 -21.36 18.63
CA VAL A 334 7.84 -21.64 19.50
C VAL A 334 7.16 -22.93 19.02
N ASN A 335 6.33 -23.54 19.87
CA ASN A 335 5.48 -24.65 19.48
C ASN A 335 4.54 -24.24 18.33
N LYS A 336 4.35 -25.16 17.37
CA LYS A 336 3.59 -24.92 16.12
C LYS A 336 2.41 -25.89 16.03
N PRO A 337 1.39 -25.74 16.91
CA PRO A 337 0.28 -26.69 17.00
C PRO A 337 -0.52 -26.82 15.70
N ILE A 338 -0.62 -25.77 14.88
CA ILE A 338 -1.32 -25.86 13.59
C ILE A 338 -0.50 -26.72 12.62
N LEU A 339 0.81 -26.46 12.49
CA LEU A 339 1.71 -27.31 11.71
C LEU A 339 1.64 -28.78 12.14
N GLU A 340 1.72 -29.05 13.45
CA GLU A 340 1.65 -30.41 14.01
C GLU A 340 0.31 -31.11 13.68
N MET A 341 -0.80 -30.38 13.67
CA MET A 341 -2.13 -30.90 13.31
C MET A 341 -2.21 -31.34 11.84
N PHE A 342 -1.60 -30.57 10.94
CA PHE A 342 -1.49 -30.92 9.52
C PHE A 342 -0.55 -32.11 9.30
N VAL A 343 0.66 -32.07 9.87
CA VAL A 343 1.68 -33.12 9.71
C VAL A 343 1.20 -34.46 10.26
N SER A 344 0.51 -34.47 11.40
CA SER A 344 -0.06 -35.69 11.98
C SER A 344 -1.14 -36.35 11.10
N ARG A 345 -1.69 -35.62 10.12
CA ARG A 345 -2.64 -36.11 9.09
C ARG A 345 -1.98 -36.39 7.74
N GLY A 346 -0.65 -36.33 7.66
CA GLY A 346 0.11 -36.61 6.44
C GLY A 346 0.20 -35.43 5.46
N TYR A 347 -0.20 -34.23 5.87
CA TYR A 347 0.02 -33.04 5.05
C TYR A 347 1.49 -32.59 5.11
N THR A 348 1.97 -32.03 3.99
CA THR A 348 3.28 -31.37 3.91
C THR A 348 3.08 -29.88 3.71
N GLN A 349 3.76 -29.07 4.53
CA GLN A 349 3.84 -27.62 4.36
C GLN A 349 4.88 -27.31 3.26
N LEU A 350 4.53 -26.42 2.32
CA LEU A 350 5.31 -26.15 1.10
C LEU A 350 6.12 -24.82 1.09
N ILE A 351 5.89 -23.90 2.01
CA ILE A 351 6.48 -22.55 2.02
C ILE A 351 7.56 -22.46 3.08
N THR A 352 8.79 -22.14 2.69
CA THR A 352 9.94 -22.08 3.61
C THR A 352 10.44 -20.66 3.87
N ASP A 353 10.16 -19.73 2.94
CA ASP A 353 10.62 -18.36 3.02
C ASP A 353 9.64 -17.47 3.80
N ALA A 354 10.13 -16.34 4.31
CA ALA A 354 9.29 -15.37 4.99
C ALA A 354 8.22 -14.79 4.05
N THR A 355 7.02 -14.60 4.59
CA THR A 355 5.84 -14.11 3.87
C THR A 355 5.44 -12.70 4.29
N THR A 356 6.22 -12.03 5.16
CA THR A 356 5.94 -10.65 5.60
C THR A 356 7.18 -9.77 5.58
N GLU A 357 6.98 -8.46 5.57
CA GLU A 357 8.07 -7.47 5.63
C GLU A 357 8.94 -7.57 6.91
N LYS A 358 8.41 -8.14 8.02
CA LYS A 358 9.19 -8.38 9.26
C LYS A 358 9.84 -9.75 9.32
N ASN A 359 9.99 -10.42 8.18
CA ASN A 359 10.66 -11.71 8.09
C ASN A 359 9.98 -12.81 8.93
N THR A 360 8.64 -12.84 8.94
CA THR A 360 7.83 -13.91 9.55
C THR A 360 7.17 -14.77 8.48
N LEU A 361 6.86 -16.03 8.78
CA LEU A 361 6.19 -16.97 7.88
C LEU A 361 4.82 -17.33 8.45
N LEU A 362 3.80 -16.56 8.06
CA LEU A 362 2.42 -16.68 8.56
C LEU A 362 1.47 -17.29 7.53
N ASP A 363 1.79 -17.12 6.25
CA ASP A 363 1.01 -17.57 5.10
C ASP A 363 1.52 -18.94 4.67
N HIS A 364 0.69 -19.97 4.83
CA HIS A 364 1.10 -21.36 4.64
C HIS A 364 0.37 -21.99 3.45
N ILE A 365 1.00 -22.99 2.84
CA ILE A 365 0.33 -23.92 1.93
C ILE A 365 0.63 -25.34 2.41
N TYR A 366 -0.42 -26.11 2.69
CA TYR A 366 -0.39 -27.51 3.08
C TYR A 366 -0.98 -28.38 1.97
N VAL A 367 -0.32 -29.49 1.63
CA VAL A 367 -0.79 -30.45 0.62
C VAL A 367 -0.86 -31.86 1.19
N SER A 368 -1.98 -32.57 0.98
CA SER A 368 -2.16 -33.94 1.48
C SER A 368 -1.40 -35.00 0.68
N GLN A 369 -1.08 -34.72 -0.58
CA GLN A 369 -0.29 -35.59 -1.47
C GLN A 369 0.86 -34.79 -2.10
N PRO A 370 2.04 -34.75 -1.46
CA PRO A 370 3.13 -33.85 -1.87
C PRO A 370 3.63 -34.04 -3.30
N ASN A 371 3.54 -35.27 -3.82
CA ASN A 371 3.94 -35.60 -5.20
C ASN A 371 3.13 -34.87 -6.28
N VAL A 372 1.98 -34.28 -5.91
CA VAL A 372 1.12 -33.50 -6.79
C VAL A 372 1.65 -32.06 -6.96
N CYS A 373 2.51 -31.58 -6.05
CA CYS A 373 3.11 -30.26 -6.16
C CYS A 373 4.41 -30.33 -6.97
N PHE A 374 4.48 -29.61 -8.09
CA PHE A 374 5.70 -29.46 -8.89
C PHE A 374 6.67 -28.45 -8.26
N THR A 375 6.17 -27.28 -7.86
CA THR A 375 6.97 -26.25 -7.21
C THR A 375 6.09 -25.30 -6.40
N SER A 376 6.69 -24.65 -5.40
CA SER A 376 6.06 -23.64 -4.55
C SER A 376 7.03 -22.50 -4.26
N GLY A 377 6.51 -21.39 -3.74
CA GLY A 377 7.34 -20.29 -3.28
C GLY A 377 6.57 -19.04 -2.89
N VAL A 378 7.29 -17.95 -2.72
CA VAL A 378 6.77 -16.64 -2.31
C VAL A 378 6.93 -15.65 -3.47
N LEU A 379 5.87 -14.88 -3.74
CA LEU A 379 5.85 -13.74 -4.67
C LEU A 379 6.11 -12.44 -3.91
N GLN A 380 6.31 -11.34 -4.61
CA GLN A 380 6.51 -10.03 -3.98
C GLN A 380 5.36 -9.09 -4.32
N THR A 381 4.84 -8.39 -3.31
CA THR A 381 3.84 -7.32 -3.47
C THR A 381 4.30 -6.04 -2.78
N TYR A 382 3.85 -4.88 -3.29
CA TYR A 382 4.20 -3.57 -2.72
C TYR A 382 3.09 -2.93 -1.88
N TYR A 383 1.89 -3.49 -1.91
CA TYR A 383 0.68 -2.84 -1.39
C TYR A 383 0.09 -3.54 -0.15
N SER A 384 0.59 -4.72 0.20
CA SER A 384 0.27 -5.42 1.44
C SER A 384 1.54 -5.77 2.18
N TYR A 385 1.46 -5.78 3.50
CA TYR A 385 2.47 -6.28 4.43
C TYR A 385 2.79 -7.76 4.22
N HIS A 386 1.85 -8.52 3.65
CA HIS A 386 1.99 -9.93 3.32
C HIS A 386 2.34 -10.12 1.84
N ASN A 387 3.33 -10.96 1.60
CA ASN A 387 3.72 -11.44 0.29
C ASN A 387 2.88 -12.67 -0.11
N PRO A 388 2.36 -12.75 -1.35
CA PRO A 388 1.61 -13.91 -1.81
C PRO A 388 2.47 -15.18 -1.80
N VAL A 389 1.83 -16.32 -1.56
CA VAL A 389 2.44 -17.64 -1.66
C VAL A 389 1.80 -18.42 -2.80
N TYR A 390 2.56 -19.28 -3.47
CA TYR A 390 2.03 -20.05 -4.59
C TYR A 390 2.47 -21.51 -4.54
N CYS A 391 1.67 -22.36 -5.19
CA CYS A 391 2.07 -23.70 -5.60
C CYS A 391 1.57 -23.99 -7.02
N ILE A 392 2.31 -24.84 -7.72
CA ILE A 392 1.97 -25.32 -9.06
C ILE A 392 1.75 -26.82 -8.97
N VAL A 393 0.61 -27.25 -9.47
CA VAL A 393 0.15 -28.65 -9.53
C VAL A 393 0.19 -29.16 -10.96
#